data_AF-A0A7S4SAB7-F1
#
_entry.id   AF-A0A7S4SAB7-F1
#
_cell.length_a   1.000
_cell.length_b   1.000
_cell.length_c   1.000
_cell.angle_alpha   90.00
_cell.angle_beta   90.00
_cell.angle_gamma   90.00
#
_symmetry.space_group_name_H-M   'P 1'
#
loop_
_entity.id
_entity.type
_entity.pdbx_description
1 polymer ?
#
loop_
_entity_poly.entity_id
_entity_poly.type
_entity_poly.pdbx_seq_one_letter_code
_entity_poly.pdbx_strand_id
1 'polypeptide(L)'
;EGGQAGDGGSALRFAEGGLMDDRDFVMAAAAADPSALGEAPASMRGDRKFCADLVERNVRALQYMDPELLGDAAFMLEAMKRDTTALLYAGPSLWADRDRVLALVREASAATRAPRPM
;
A
#
# COMPACT_ATOMS: atom_id res chain seq x y z
N GLU A 1 -35.73 -15.39 -6.76
CA GLU A 1 -35.25 -14.84 -8.05
C GLU A 1 -35.03 -13.36 -7.78
N GLY A 2 -33.81 -12.82 -7.70
CA GLY A 2 -32.66 -12.93 -8.59
C GLY A 2 -32.34 -11.49 -9.03
N GLY A 3 -31.34 -10.86 -8.42
CA GLY A 3 -31.03 -9.45 -8.68
C GLY A 3 -29.98 -8.83 -7.76
N GLN A 4 -28.85 -9.52 -7.56
CA GLN A 4 -27.61 -8.90 -7.09
C GLN A 4 -27.03 -8.05 -8.23
N ALA A 5 -26.91 -6.73 -8.02
CA ALA A 5 -26.03 -5.89 -8.81
C ALA A 5 -25.73 -4.59 -8.08
N GLY A 6 -24.46 -4.42 -7.67
CA GLY A 6 -23.84 -3.10 -7.63
C GLY A 6 -23.80 -2.36 -6.29
N ASP A 7 -23.37 -3.00 -5.20
CA ASP A 7 -22.82 -2.24 -4.06
C ASP A 7 -21.47 -2.86 -3.65
N GLY A 8 -20.46 -2.61 -4.48
CA GLY A 8 -19.06 -2.95 -4.17
C GLY A 8 -18.38 -1.89 -3.29
N GLY A 9 -19.13 -0.94 -2.72
CA GLY A 9 -18.56 0.23 -2.03
C GLY A 9 -18.90 0.31 -0.54
N SER A 10 -19.90 -0.42 -0.03
CA SER A 10 -20.44 -0.13 1.31
C SER A 10 -20.32 -1.26 2.34
N ALA A 11 -19.63 -2.36 2.05
CA ALA A 11 -19.42 -3.44 3.05
C ALA A 11 -18.66 -2.94 4.30
N LEU A 12 -17.88 -1.87 4.18
CA LEU A 12 -17.15 -1.23 5.29
C LEU A 12 -18.03 -0.32 6.14
N ARG A 13 -19.05 0.31 5.56
CA ARG A 13 -19.86 1.32 6.27
C ARG A 13 -20.83 0.72 7.30
N PHE A 14 -21.08 -0.59 7.21
CA PHE A 14 -21.92 -1.34 8.14
C PHE A 14 -21.15 -2.18 9.16
N ALA A 15 -19.82 -2.25 9.06
CA ALA A 15 -18.99 -2.87 10.09
C ALA A 15 -18.89 -1.90 11.27
N GLU A 16 -19.84 -2.07 12.19
CA GLU A 16 -19.90 -1.54 13.56
C GLU A 16 -18.51 -1.15 14.09
N GLY A 17 -18.37 0.07 14.61
CA GLY A 17 -17.11 0.81 14.80
C GLY A 17 -15.98 0.18 15.64
N GLY A 18 -16.07 -1.10 16.01
CA GLY A 18 -14.96 -1.90 16.51
C GLY A 18 -14.18 -2.67 15.43
N LEU A 19 -14.76 -2.95 14.25
CA LEU A 19 -14.09 -3.80 13.25
C LEU A 19 -12.98 -3.08 12.47
N MET A 20 -13.00 -1.74 12.44
CA MET A 20 -11.88 -0.93 11.91
C MET A 20 -10.71 -0.83 12.88
N ASP A 21 -10.88 -1.28 14.13
CA ASP A 21 -9.80 -1.45 15.10
C ASP A 21 -9.08 -2.81 14.91
N ASP A 22 -9.75 -3.78 14.26
CA ASP A 22 -9.18 -5.07 13.92
C ASP A 22 -8.19 -4.95 12.75
N ARG A 23 -6.90 -4.99 13.07
CA ARG A 23 -5.79 -4.96 12.10
C ARG A 23 -5.97 -5.99 10.97
N ASP A 24 -6.37 -7.21 11.30
CA ASP A 24 -6.51 -8.29 10.30
C ASP A 24 -7.66 -8.01 9.33
N PHE A 25 -8.77 -7.47 9.84
CA PHE A 25 -9.92 -7.09 9.04
C PHE A 25 -9.58 -5.91 8.11
N VAL A 26 -8.98 -4.85 8.64
CA VAL A 26 -8.52 -3.70 7.85
C VAL A 26 -7.50 -4.16 6.81
N MET A 27 -6.61 -5.09 7.13
CA MET A 27 -5.63 -5.62 6.17
C MET A 27 -6.31 -6.37 5.03
N ALA A 28 -7.26 -7.26 5.33
CA ALA A 28 -8.00 -8.01 4.32
C ALA A 28 -8.85 -7.08 3.43
N ALA A 29 -9.53 -6.11 4.05
CA ALA A 29 -10.33 -5.12 3.36
C ALA A 29 -9.47 -4.20 2.48
N ALA A 30 -8.38 -3.66 3.02
CA ALA A 30 -7.47 -2.78 2.29
C ALA A 30 -6.73 -3.50 1.16
N ALA A 31 -6.47 -4.80 1.31
CA ALA A 31 -5.87 -5.61 0.26
C ALA A 31 -6.83 -5.76 -0.93
N ALA A 32 -8.12 -5.97 -0.66
CA ALA A 32 -9.15 -6.05 -1.69
C ALA A 32 -9.47 -4.67 -2.28
N ASP A 33 -9.68 -3.67 -1.43
CA ASP A 33 -9.97 -2.30 -1.80
C ASP A 33 -9.12 -1.30 -0.97
N PRO A 34 -8.12 -0.64 -1.58
CA PRO A 34 -7.22 0.24 -0.86
C PRO A 34 -7.92 1.47 -0.26
N SER A 35 -9.12 1.84 -0.72
CA SER A 35 -9.88 2.95 -0.13
C SER A 35 -10.30 2.67 1.31
N ALA A 36 -10.40 1.40 1.70
CA ALA A 36 -10.63 0.98 3.08
C ALA A 36 -9.57 1.52 4.05
N LEU A 37 -8.33 1.66 3.57
CA LEU A 37 -7.23 2.19 4.36
C LEU A 37 -7.41 3.68 4.70
N GLY A 38 -8.12 4.43 3.85
CA GLY A 38 -8.44 5.83 4.08
C GLY A 38 -9.31 6.06 5.32
N GLU A 39 -10.19 5.09 5.63
CA GLU A 39 -11.06 5.11 6.81
C GLU A 39 -10.35 4.61 8.08
N ALA A 40 -9.22 3.91 7.93
CA ALA A 40 -8.48 3.34 9.04
C ALA A 40 -7.77 4.42 9.91
N PRO A 41 -7.54 4.16 11.20
CA PRO A 41 -6.84 5.09 12.08
C PRO A 41 -5.40 5.32 11.61
N ALA A 42 -4.88 6.54 11.83
CA ALA A 42 -3.52 6.92 11.46
C ALA A 42 -2.46 5.99 12.08
N SER A 43 -2.72 5.45 13.27
CA SER A 43 -1.85 4.46 13.93
C SER A 43 -1.59 3.21 13.08
N MET A 44 -2.56 2.77 12.27
CA MET A 44 -2.35 1.66 11.33
C MET A 44 -1.70 2.12 10.03
N ARG A 45 -2.08 3.30 9.51
CA ARG A 45 -1.49 3.86 8.28
C ARG A 45 -0.01 4.22 8.40
N GLY A 46 0.45 4.52 9.61
CA GLY A 46 1.86 4.72 9.94
C GLY A 46 2.60 3.46 10.38
N ASP A 47 1.91 2.32 10.58
CA ASP A 47 2.56 1.06 10.97
C ASP A 47 3.29 0.48 9.76
N ARG A 48 4.61 0.61 9.76
CA ARG A 48 5.49 0.13 8.69
C ARG A 48 5.25 -1.34 8.34
N LYS A 49 5.01 -2.20 9.34
CA LYS A 49 4.84 -3.64 9.12
C LYS A 49 3.51 -3.92 8.44
N PHE A 50 2.45 -3.27 8.89
CA PHE A 50 1.13 -3.34 8.29
C PHE A 50 1.14 -2.86 6.84
N CYS A 51 1.77 -1.72 6.60
CA CYS A 51 1.91 -1.15 5.28
C CYS A 51 2.76 -2.03 4.36
N ALA A 52 3.80 -2.69 4.88
CA ALA A 52 4.61 -3.63 4.09
C ALA A 52 3.80 -4.85 3.67
N ASP A 53 3.10 -5.51 4.61
CA ASP A 53 2.21 -6.64 4.32
C ASP A 53 1.12 -6.26 3.29
N LEU A 54 0.58 -5.04 3.41
CA LEU A 54 -0.45 -4.54 2.51
C LEU A 54 0.09 -4.25 1.11
N VAL A 55 1.28 -3.67 1.00
CA VAL A 55 1.99 -3.43 -0.26
C VAL A 55 2.32 -4.75 -0.97
N GLU A 56 2.69 -5.80 -0.22
CA GLU A 56 2.94 -7.12 -0.81
C GLU A 56 1.71 -7.69 -1.53
N ARG A 57 0.51 -7.37 -1.01
CA ARG A 57 -0.78 -7.77 -1.58
C ARG A 57 -1.26 -6.81 -2.66
N ASN A 58 -1.17 -5.51 -2.41
CA ASN A 58 -1.71 -4.45 -3.27
C ASN A 58 -0.91 -3.14 -3.13
N VAL A 59 -0.01 -2.88 -4.08
CA VAL A 59 0.79 -1.64 -4.16
C VAL A 59 -0.06 -0.38 -4.25
N ARG A 60 -1.30 -0.45 -4.77
CA ARG A 60 -2.16 0.74 -4.88
C ARG A 60 -2.58 1.30 -3.52
N ALA A 61 -2.43 0.53 -2.45
CA ALA A 61 -2.69 1.00 -1.09
C ALA A 61 -1.74 2.11 -0.62
N LEU A 62 -0.55 2.23 -1.25
CA LEU A 62 0.43 3.28 -0.96
C LEU A 62 -0.20 4.68 -1.00
N GLN A 63 -1.18 4.93 -1.87
CA GLN A 63 -1.82 6.24 -2.00
C GLN A 63 -2.60 6.70 -0.75
N TYR A 64 -2.94 5.78 0.16
CA TYR A 64 -3.66 6.05 1.40
C TYR A 64 -2.79 5.91 2.65
N MET A 65 -1.52 5.52 2.48
CA MET A 65 -0.56 5.39 3.57
C MET A 65 -0.06 6.74 4.05
N ASP A 66 0.58 6.74 5.22
CA ASP A 66 1.12 7.97 5.78
C ASP A 66 2.23 8.54 4.87
N PRO A 67 2.18 9.84 4.52
CA PRO A 67 3.18 10.45 3.65
C PRO A 67 4.59 10.44 4.25
N GLU A 68 4.74 10.37 5.58
CA GLU A 68 6.06 10.18 6.20
C GLU A 68 6.65 8.82 5.83
N LEU A 69 5.82 7.77 5.81
CA LEU A 69 6.24 6.42 5.40
C LEU A 69 6.55 6.35 3.90
N LEU A 70 5.78 7.05 3.07
CA LEU A 70 6.06 7.17 1.63
C LEU A 70 7.31 8.00 1.32
N GLY A 71 7.77 8.82 2.27
CA GLY A 71 9.06 9.49 2.23
C GLY A 71 10.23 8.57 2.62
N ASP A 72 9.96 7.43 3.25
CA ASP A 72 11.00 6.49 3.67
C ASP A 72 11.52 5.68 2.48
N ALA A 73 12.78 5.91 2.13
CA ALA A 73 13.41 5.24 1.00
C ALA A 73 13.50 3.72 1.19
N ALA A 74 13.69 3.22 2.42
CA ALA A 74 13.81 1.79 2.64
C ALA A 74 12.46 1.09 2.43
N PHE A 75 11.37 1.69 2.89
CA PHE A 75 10.02 1.21 2.62
C PHE A 75 9.68 1.26 1.13
N MET A 76 9.93 2.40 0.47
CA MET A 76 9.66 2.56 -0.96
C MET A 76 10.49 1.61 -1.83
N LEU A 77 11.70 1.25 -1.40
CA LEU A 77 12.52 0.24 -2.07
C LEU A 77 11.86 -1.14 -2.08
N GLU A 78 11.33 -1.58 -0.93
CA GLU A 78 10.64 -2.87 -0.82
C GLU A 78 9.37 -2.88 -1.70
N ALA A 79 8.60 -1.79 -1.65
CA ALA A 79 7.46 -1.60 -2.53
C ALA A 79 7.84 -1.64 -4.02
N MET A 80 8.93 -0.96 -4.41
CA MET A 80 9.41 -0.92 -5.79
C MET A 80 9.98 -2.26 -6.28
N LYS A 81 10.65 -3.02 -5.41
CA LYS A 81 11.13 -4.38 -5.71
C LYS A 81 9.96 -5.29 -6.11
N ARG A 82 8.78 -5.05 -5.52
CA ARG A 82 7.56 -5.77 -5.85
C ARG A 82 6.94 -5.23 -7.13
N ASP A 83 6.70 -3.93 -7.19
CA ASP A 83 6.16 -3.25 -8.36
C ASP A 83 6.76 -1.86 -8.53
N THR A 84 7.40 -1.63 -9.66
CA THR A 84 8.01 -0.34 -9.99
C THR A 84 7.00 0.82 -10.03
N THR A 85 5.70 0.55 -10.17
CA THR A 85 4.68 1.61 -10.09
C THR A 85 4.55 2.21 -8.70
N ALA A 86 5.10 1.59 -7.64
CA ALA A 86 5.15 2.15 -6.30
C ALA A 86 5.80 3.53 -6.26
N LEU A 87 6.78 3.80 -7.12
CA LEU A 87 7.45 5.09 -7.21
C LEU A 87 6.49 6.25 -7.55
N LEU A 88 5.39 5.97 -8.25
CA LEU A 88 4.37 6.98 -8.57
C LEU A 88 3.70 7.54 -7.31
N TYR A 89 3.70 6.77 -6.22
CA TYR A 89 3.13 7.14 -4.92
C TYR A 89 4.17 7.67 -3.93
N ALA A 90 5.44 7.76 -4.33
CA ALA A 90 6.49 8.25 -3.45
C ALA A 90 6.19 9.67 -2.95
N GLY A 91 6.48 9.92 -1.67
CA GLY A 91 6.30 11.24 -1.08
C GLY A 91 7.20 12.30 -1.74
N PRO A 92 6.82 13.59 -1.67
CA PRO A 92 7.61 14.68 -2.25
C PRO A 92 9.03 14.76 -1.65
N SER A 93 9.22 14.33 -0.40
CA SER A 93 10.52 14.22 0.26
C SER A 93 11.46 13.25 -0.45
N LEU A 94 10.93 12.14 -0.98
CA LEU A 94 11.71 11.19 -1.76
C LEU A 94 12.05 11.77 -3.13
N TRP A 95 11.07 12.42 -3.78
CA TRP A 95 11.25 13.08 -5.07
C TRP A 95 12.23 14.27 -5.02
N ALA A 96 12.34 14.94 -3.88
CA ALA A 96 13.33 15.99 -3.66
C ALA A 96 14.76 15.46 -3.83
N ASP A 97 14.98 14.18 -3.51
CA ASP A 97 16.28 13.54 -3.50
C ASP A 97 16.43 12.62 -4.73
N ARG A 98 16.69 13.24 -5.89
CA ARG A 98 16.76 12.54 -7.19
C ARG A 98 17.78 11.40 -7.20
N ASP A 99 18.94 11.57 -6.54
CA ASP A 99 19.98 10.54 -6.47
C ASP A 99 19.45 9.29 -5.75
N ARG A 100 18.70 9.52 -4.66
CA ARG A 100 18.05 8.48 -3.87
C ARG A 100 16.99 7.75 -4.68
N VAL A 101 16.14 8.47 -5.42
CA VAL A 101 15.17 7.86 -6.36
C VAL A 101 15.88 7.04 -7.44
N LEU A 102 16.97 7.54 -8.00
CA LEU A 102 17.77 6.79 -8.99
C LEU A 102 18.38 5.51 -8.38
N ALA A 103 18.92 5.57 -7.17
CA ALA A 103 19.44 4.41 -6.47
C ALA A 103 18.34 3.35 -6.25
N LEU A 104 17.15 3.78 -5.80
CA LEU A 104 15.98 2.93 -5.62
C LEU A 104 15.53 2.26 -6.92
N VAL A 105 15.39 3.03 -8.01
CA VAL A 105 15.01 2.51 -9.33
C VAL A 105 16.04 1.50 -9.82
N ARG A 106 17.33 1.76 -9.65
CA ARG A 106 18.39 0.85 -10.08
C ARG A 106 18.35 -0.45 -9.30
N GLU A 107 18.16 -0.39 -7.99
CA GLU A 107 18.11 -1.57 -7.14
C GLU A 107 16.82 -2.38 -7.37
N ALA A 108 15.67 -1.71 -7.48
CA ALA A 108 14.40 -2.33 -7.82
C ALA A 108 14.44 -2.97 -9.21
N SER A 109 14.94 -2.25 -10.23
CA SER A 109 15.11 -2.77 -11.59
C SER A 109 16.07 -3.96 -11.64
N ALA A 110 17.14 -3.96 -10.84
CA ALA A 110 18.02 -5.12 -10.72
C ALA A 110 17.28 -6.33 -10.13
N ALA A 111 16.38 -6.10 -9.16
CA ALA A 111 15.55 -7.15 -8.59
C ALA A 111 14.48 -7.66 -9.58
N THR A 112 13.84 -6.79 -10.37
CA THR A 112 12.84 -7.20 -11.38
C THR A 112 13.48 -7.88 -12.59
N ARG A 113 14.75 -7.57 -12.91
CA ARG A 113 15.50 -8.18 -14.01
C ARG A 113 16.09 -9.55 -13.64
N ALA A 114 16.06 -9.94 -12.37
CA ALA A 114 16.29 -11.32 -11.99
C ALA A 114 15.06 -12.16 -12.39
N PRO A 115 15.20 -13.18 -13.26
CA PRO A 115 14.07 -14.04 -13.59
C PRO A 115 13.57 -14.69 -12.30
N ARG A 116 12.28 -14.52 -11.98
CA ARG A 116 11.64 -15.29 -10.91
C ARG A 116 11.87 -16.78 -11.23
N PRO A 117 12.58 -17.56 -10.40
CA PRO A 117 12.58 -19.00 -10.57
C PRO A 117 11.15 -19.49 -10.38
N MET A 118 10.67 -20.26 -11.35
CA MET A 118 9.34 -20.91 -11.36
C MET A 118 9.23 -21.93 -10.25
#